data_AF-A0A233HV08-F1
#
_entry.id   AF-A0A233HV08-F1
#
_cell.length_a   1.000
_cell.length_b   1.000
_cell.length_c   1.000
_cell.angle_alpha   90.00
_cell.angle_beta   90.00
_cell.angle_gamma   90.00
#
_symmetry.space_group_name_H-M   'P 1'
#
loop_
_entity.id
_entity.type
_entity.pdbx_description
1 polymer ?
#
loop_
_entity_poly.entity_id
_entity_poly.type
_entity_poly.pdbx_seq_one_letter_code
_entity_poly.pdbx_strand_id
1 'polypeptide(L)' 'MKTAIRKVTYKLKPSVSQEESLMDLFVHHHQLYNWALRDRIETYRHSDYGLSFSEQCKINTFKTHRV' A
#
# COMPACT_ATOMS: atom_id res chain seq x y z
N MET A 1 41.09 -6.57 3.64
CA MET A 1 40.51 -5.23 3.89
C MET A 1 39.58 -5.33 5.08
N LYS A 2 39.83 -4.62 6.18
CA LYS A 2 38.95 -4.62 7.35
C LYS A 2 37.70 -3.80 7.02
N THR A 3 36.53 -4.42 7.01
CA THR A 3 35.24 -3.73 6.88
C THR A 3 35.04 -2.85 8.12
N ALA A 4 35.12 -1.54 7.94
CA ALA A 4 34.83 -0.59 9.01
C ALA A 4 33.34 -0.71 9.38
N ILE A 5 33.05 -1.26 10.56
CA ILE A 5 31.69 -1.30 11.11
C ILE A 5 31.31 0.15 11.44
N ARG A 6 30.53 0.79 10.56
CA ARG A 6 29.98 2.12 10.83
C ARG A 6 29.04 2.01 12.03
N LYS A 7 29.33 2.72 13.12
CA LYS A 7 28.35 2.94 14.19
C LYS A 7 27.19 3.73 13.58
N VAL A 8 26.06 3.06 13.37
CA VAL A 8 24.81 3.70 12.95
C VAL A 8 24.08 4.14 14.22
N THR A 9 24.02 5.46 14.44
CA THR A 9 23.21 6.03 15.51
C THR A 9 21.80 6.23 14.98
N TYR A 10 20.87 5.36 15.37
CA TYR A 10 19.46 5.53 15.02
C TYR A 10 18.88 6.71 15.79
N LYS A 11 18.25 7.64 15.08
CA LYS A 11 17.48 8.72 15.69
C LYS A 11 16.09 8.18 16.05
N LEU A 12 15.59 8.52 17.24
CA LEU A 12 14.27 8.09 17.70
C LEU A 12 13.12 8.72 16.88
N LYS A 13 13.37 9.87 16.26
CA LYS A 13 12.39 10.61 15.46
C LYS A 13 12.79 10.59 13.98
N PRO A 14 11.81 10.51 13.07
CA PRO A 14 12.08 10.61 11.65
C PRO A 14 12.73 11.96 11.32
N SER A 15 13.61 11.97 10.31
CA SER A 15 14.01 13.21 9.67
C SER A 15 12.84 13.81 8.88
N VAL A 16 12.95 15.07 8.48
CA VAL A 16 11.94 15.76 7.66
C VAL A 16 11.59 14.95 6.40
N SER A 17 12.59 14.46 5.67
CA SER A 17 12.38 13.63 4.48
C SER A 17 11.72 12.27 4.79
N GLN A 18 11.99 11.67 5.94
CA GLN A 18 11.32 10.44 6.37
C GLN A 18 9.86 10.70 6.74
N GLU A 19 9.57 11.85 7.35
CA GLU A 19 8.21 12.27 7.68
C GLU A 19 7.38 12.57 6.42
N GLU A 20 7.95 13.26 5.44
CA GLU A 20 7.34 13.47 4.12
C GLU A 20 7.03 12.12 3.44
N SER A 21 8.00 11.21 3.41
CA SER A 21 7.80 9.87 2.84
C SER A 21 6.71 9.07 3.57
N LEU A 22 6.57 9.23 4.89
CA LEU A 22 5.51 8.60 5.68
C LEU A 22 4.14 9.20 5.36
N MET A 23 4.06 10.51 5.17
CA MET A 23 2.82 11.19 4.78
C MET A 23 2.40 10.79 3.37
N ASP A 24 3.34 10.72 2.43
CA ASP A 24 3.07 10.21 1.09
C ASP A 24 2.55 8.78 1.15
N LEU A 25 3.23 7.88 1.87
CA LEU A 25 2.79 6.50 2.05
C LEU A 25 1.38 6.42 2.64
N PHE A 26 1.07 7.26 3.64
CA PHE A 26 -0.25 7.33 4.26
C PHE A 26 -1.33 7.73 3.25
N VAL A 27 -1.09 8.77 2.46
CA VAL A 27 -2.03 9.23 1.42
C VAL A 27 -2.26 8.13 0.38
N HIS A 28 -1.19 7.51 -0.12
CA HIS A 28 -1.30 6.43 -1.10
C HIS A 28 -2.06 5.22 -0.55
N HIS A 29 -1.81 4.84 0.71
CA HIS A 29 -2.54 3.76 1.37
C HIS A 29 -4.04 4.05 1.45
N HIS A 30 -4.41 5.27 1.85
CA HIS A 30 -5.81 5.72 1.89
C HIS A 30 -6.47 5.69 0.50
N GLN A 31 -5.79 6.17 -0.52
CA GLN A 31 -6.31 6.16 -1.90
C GLN A 31 -6.55 4.72 -2.38
N LEU A 32 -5.58 3.83 -2.17
CA LEU A 32 -5.68 2.42 -2.56
C LEU A 32 -6.83 1.73 -1.81
N TYR A 33 -6.95 1.95 -0.51
CA TYR A 33 -8.04 1.40 0.30
C TYR A 33 -9.41 1.87 -0.20
N ASN A 34 -9.57 3.18 -0.43
CA ASN A 34 -10.82 3.75 -0.91
C ASN A 34 -11.18 3.25 -2.31
N TRP A 35 -10.19 3.06 -3.18
CA TRP A 35 -10.40 2.49 -4.50
C TRP A 35 -10.87 1.03 -4.42
N ALA A 36 -10.21 0.20 -3.59
CA ALA A 36 -10.61 -1.19 -3.39
C ALA A 36 -12.01 -1.30 -2.76
N LEU A 37 -12.37 -0.41 -1.84
CA LEU A 37 -13.70 -0.38 -1.23
C LEU A 37 -14.77 -0.05 -2.28
N ARG A 38 -14.52 0.92 -3.17
CA ARG A 38 -15.42 1.25 -4.28
C ARG A 38 -15.64 0.05 -5.20
N ASP A 39 -14.56 -0.65 -5.56
CA ASP A 39 -14.65 -1.83 -6.43
C ASP A 39 -15.53 -2.95 -5.82
N ARG A 40 -15.40 -3.18 -4.51
CA ARG A 40 -16.25 -4.13 -3.78
C ARG A 40 -17.72 -3.71 -3.74
N ILE A 41 -17.99 -2.43 -3.49
CA ILE A 41 -19.36 -1.89 -3.48
C ILE A 41 -20.00 -2.06 -4.86
N GLU A 42 -19.26 -1.76 -5.92
CA GLU A 42 -19.78 -1.83 -7.29
C GLU A 42 -20.00 -3.28 -7.73
N THR A 43 -19.09 -4.18 -7.36
CA THR A 43 -19.26 -5.62 -7.60
C THR A 43 -20.53 -6.13 -6.93
N TYR A 44 -20.75 -5.77 -5.66
CA TYR A 44 -21.96 -6.18 -4.94
C TYR A 44 -23.23 -5.63 -5.62
N ARG A 45 -23.24 -4.36 -6.03
CA ARG A 45 -24.38 -3.77 -6.74
C ARG A 45 -24.72 -4.44 -8.06
N HIS A 46 -23.72 -4.89 -8.80
CA HIS A 46 -23.93 -5.47 -10.13
C HIS A 46 -24.19 -6.97 -10.13
N SER A 47 -23.66 -7.70 -9.15
CA SER A 47 -23.65 -9.16 -9.16
C SER A 47 -24.25 -9.80 -7.91
N ASP A 48 -24.73 -8.99 -6.95
CA ASP A 48 -25.19 -9.42 -5.62
C ASP A 48 -24.16 -10.31 -4.89
N TYR A 49 -22.88 -10.14 -5.26
CA TYR A 49 -21.79 -10.94 -4.76
C TYR A 49 -20.81 -10.09 -3.95
N GLY A 50 -20.55 -10.54 -2.72
CA GLY A 50 -19.63 -9.88 -1.80
C GLY A 50 -18.19 -10.29 -2.06
N LEU A 51 -17.44 -9.48 -2.79
CA LEU A 51 -16.03 -9.73 -3.06
C LEU A 51 -15.20 -9.63 -1.77
N SER A 52 -14.49 -10.71 -1.43
CA SER A 52 -13.60 -10.74 -0.26
C SER A 52 -12.26 -10.04 -0.54
N PHE A 53 -11.54 -9.68 0.53
CA PHE A 53 -10.22 -9.07 0.41
C PHE A 53 -9.22 -9.95 -0.36
N SER A 54 -9.20 -11.27 -0.08
CA SER A 54 -8.28 -12.19 -0.75
C SER A 54 -8.53 -12.28 -2.25
N GLU A 55 -9.81 -12.31 -2.65
CA GLU A 55 -10.21 -12.35 -4.06
C GLU A 55 -9.88 -11.04 -4.77
N GLN A 56 -10.19 -9.90 -4.14
CA GLN A 56 -9.83 -8.58 -4.64
C GLN A 56 -8.32 -8.44 -4.88
N CYS A 57 -7.48 -8.90 -3.94
CA CYS A 57 -6.03 -8.87 -4.09
C CYS A 57 -5.57 -9.69 -5.30
N LYS A 58 -6.10 -10.91 -5.48
CA LYS A 58 -5.78 -11.74 -6.66
C LYS A 58 -6.12 -10.99 -7.95
N ILE A 59 -7.34 -10.48 -8.05
CA ILE A 59 -7.81 -9.76 -9.25
C ILE A 59 -6.92 -8.55 -9.56
N ASN A 60 -6.60 -7.74 -8.55
CA ASN A 60 -5.82 -6.52 -8.72
C ASN A 60 -4.39 -6.82 -9.18
N THR A 61 -3.73 -7.81 -8.56
CA THR A 61 -2.38 -8.22 -8.95
C THR A 61 -2.34 -8.78 -10.37
N PHE A 62 -3.34 -9.57 -10.78
CA PHE A 62 -3.41 -10.06 -12.17
C PHE A 62 -3.74 -8.96 -13.19
N LYS A 63 -4.55 -7.95 -12.83
CA LYS A 63 -4.87 -6.81 -13.69
C LYS A 63 -3.67 -5.87 -13.90
N THR A 64 -2.82 -5.66 -12.88
CA THR A 64 -1.62 -4.80 -13.00
C THR A 64 -0.52 -5.37 -13.90
N HIS A 65 -0.55 -6.66 -14.24
CA HIS A 65 0.41 -7.26 -15.18
C HIS A 65 -0.06 -7.28 -16.64
N ARG A 66 -1.21 -6.68 -16.95
CA ARG A 66 -1.76 -6.58 -18.31
C ARG A 66 -1.64 -5.17 -18.93
N VAL A 67 -0.78 -4.32 -18.37
CA VAL A 67 -0.47 -2.97 -18.90
C VAL A 67 0.94 -2.98 -19.46
#